data_AF-K0Z7K5-F1
#
_entry.id   AF-K0Z7K5-F1
#
_cell.length_a   1.000
_cell.length_b   1.000
_cell.length_c   1.000
_cell.angle_alpha   90.00
_cell.angle_beta   90.00
_cell.angle_gamma   90.00
#
_symmetry.space_group_name_H-M   'P 1'
#
loop_
_entity.id
_entity.type
_entity.pdbx_description
1 polymer ?
#
loop_
_entity_poly.entity_id
_entity_poly.type
_entity_poly.pdbx_seq_one_letter_code
_entity_poly.pdbx_strand_id
1 'polypeptide(L)'
;MRDGKTVVITYGTYDLLHYGHTALLERARALGDYLIVGVTSDAFDRSRGKLNVHQNLSDRLQAVVATGLVDEVIVEEYQGQKISDIKKYGVDIFAIGSDWEGKFDYLNNYCKVVYLPRTQGVSSTELRAERMKPITVGCIGSGYLTDRFIDECTHVAGVDVASVWPKPEATGIPVAEDLDAMLEAVDAVYISASIEKHREYIEAALRANCHVLCESPLFLNSKDMDELYALADERELVLMEALKTRYFPAFDHLKLMLESGLVGEVKDIDASFSHVFDELDKSDVYQGSFYDMASYICLPAISFLGTEYLDAQFVCSFENDFCVWTKCNLLYPHASATLKVGRGIKTEGDMVITGTKGYIYVPAPWWKTDYFEVRNEDLRNTKKYYYECVGQGQRYEAFEFVRLISQNPSDRIPLHTREEVRAVTELVERFHSGDVATLGCGPYVFGGGEKVDDR
;
A
#
# COMPACT_ATOMS: atom_id res chain seq x y z
N MET A 1 -34.12 27.22 5.97
CA MET A 1 -34.83 26.60 4.82
C MET A 1 -34.74 27.58 3.67
N ARG A 2 -34.38 27.10 2.47
CA ARG A 2 -34.28 27.92 1.26
C ARG A 2 -35.69 28.04 0.68
N ASP A 3 -36.46 29.01 1.18
CA ASP A 3 -37.89 29.16 0.90
C ASP A 3 -38.20 29.10 -0.62
N GLY A 4 -38.88 28.03 -1.03
CA GLY A 4 -39.50 27.87 -2.36
C GLY A 4 -38.56 27.54 -3.53
N LYS A 5 -37.26 27.31 -3.30
CA LYS A 5 -36.30 26.94 -4.36
C LYS A 5 -36.17 25.43 -4.49
N THR A 6 -36.13 24.91 -5.71
CA THR A 6 -35.77 23.51 -5.98
C THR A 6 -34.27 23.34 -5.80
N VAL A 7 -33.85 22.54 -4.82
CA VAL A 7 -32.44 22.31 -4.49
C VAL A 7 -31.94 21.03 -5.15
N VAL A 8 -30.88 21.16 -5.95
CA VAL A 8 -30.21 20.06 -6.64
C VAL A 8 -28.87 19.79 -5.97
N ILE A 9 -28.50 18.53 -5.78
CA ILE A 9 -27.16 18.12 -5.37
C ILE A 9 -26.55 17.14 -6.36
N THR A 10 -25.25 17.25 -6.58
CA THR A 10 -24.44 16.28 -7.34
C THR A 10 -23.10 16.04 -6.63
N TYR A 11 -22.46 14.91 -6.91
CA TYR A 11 -21.18 14.54 -6.31
C TYR A 11 -20.16 14.12 -7.36
N GLY A 12 -18.89 14.33 -7.06
CA GLY A 12 -17.80 13.87 -7.89
C GLY A 12 -16.43 14.23 -7.33
N THR A 13 -15.40 13.67 -7.95
CA THR A 13 -14.02 14.03 -7.64
C THR A 13 -13.64 15.38 -8.27
N TYR A 14 -14.11 15.67 -9.48
CA TYR A 14 -13.79 16.91 -10.22
C TYR A 14 -12.29 17.18 -10.37
N ASP A 15 -11.48 16.12 -10.44
CA ASP A 15 -10.05 16.21 -10.75
C ASP A 15 -9.84 16.52 -12.23
N LEU A 16 -8.88 17.42 -12.52
CA LEU A 16 -8.60 17.97 -13.84
C LEU A 16 -9.90 18.43 -14.53
N LEU A 17 -10.60 19.38 -13.89
CA LEU A 17 -11.92 19.85 -14.34
C LEU A 17 -11.90 20.20 -15.84
N HIS A 18 -12.83 19.60 -16.59
CA HIS A 18 -12.86 19.62 -18.05
C HIS A 18 -14.31 19.76 -18.54
N TYR A 19 -14.51 19.95 -19.86
CA TYR A 19 -15.83 20.21 -20.44
C TYR A 19 -16.91 19.19 -20.04
N GLY A 20 -16.57 17.89 -19.98
CA GLY A 20 -17.49 16.86 -19.45
C GLY A 20 -18.03 17.14 -18.05
N HIS A 21 -17.20 17.61 -17.11
CA HIS A 21 -17.64 18.03 -15.78
C HIS A 21 -18.53 19.27 -15.85
N THR A 22 -18.13 20.29 -16.62
CA THR A 22 -18.92 21.52 -16.80
C THR A 22 -20.30 21.22 -17.37
N ALA A 23 -20.40 20.37 -18.41
CA ALA A 23 -21.66 19.97 -19.01
C ALA A 23 -22.57 19.19 -18.03
N LEU A 24 -21.99 18.37 -17.14
CA LEU A 24 -22.75 17.71 -16.08
C LEU A 24 -23.29 18.72 -15.07
N LEU A 25 -22.49 19.72 -14.68
CA LEU A 25 -22.90 20.80 -13.78
C LEU A 25 -23.99 21.68 -14.41
N GLU A 26 -23.90 22.01 -15.70
CA GLU A 26 -24.94 22.75 -16.44
C GLU A 26 -26.26 21.99 -16.46
N ARG A 27 -26.22 20.68 -16.75
CA ARG A 27 -27.41 19.82 -16.75
C ARG A 27 -28.00 19.69 -15.36
N ALA A 28 -27.17 19.54 -14.32
CA ALA A 28 -27.64 19.50 -12.94
C ALA A 28 -28.27 20.84 -12.52
N ARG A 29 -27.64 21.97 -12.86
CA ARG A 29 -28.18 23.32 -12.61
C ARG A 29 -29.54 23.52 -13.27
N ALA A 30 -29.74 23.00 -14.47
CA ALA A 30 -31.02 23.13 -15.19
C ALA A 30 -32.20 22.39 -14.52
N LEU A 31 -31.95 21.51 -13.54
CA LEU A 31 -32.99 20.78 -12.83
C LEU A 31 -33.62 21.56 -11.66
N GLY A 32 -33.04 22.69 -11.25
CA GLY A 32 -33.56 23.47 -10.12
C GLY A 32 -32.98 24.87 -10.01
N ASP A 33 -33.23 25.51 -8.87
CA ASP A 33 -32.93 26.93 -8.63
C ASP A 33 -31.65 27.15 -7.80
N TYR A 34 -31.12 26.07 -7.22
CA TYR A 34 -29.93 26.09 -6.35
C TYR A 34 -29.14 24.79 -6.52
N LEU A 35 -27.87 24.89 -6.95
CA LEU A 35 -27.00 23.74 -7.15
C LEU A 35 -25.94 23.63 -6.04
N ILE A 36 -25.97 22.49 -5.34
CA ILE A 36 -24.93 22.07 -4.40
C ILE A 36 -24.03 21.03 -5.08
N VAL A 37 -22.71 21.18 -4.94
CA VAL A 37 -21.75 20.18 -5.44
C VAL A 37 -20.93 19.61 -4.29
N GLY A 38 -21.01 18.30 -4.08
CA GLY A 38 -20.13 17.56 -3.19
C GLY A 38 -18.84 17.15 -3.89
N VAL A 39 -17.70 17.68 -3.44
CA VAL A 39 -16.36 17.30 -3.91
C VAL A 39 -15.77 16.29 -2.95
N THR A 40 -15.37 15.12 -3.45
CA THR A 40 -14.84 14.04 -2.61
C THR A 40 -13.46 14.39 -2.05
N SER A 41 -13.23 14.13 -0.77
CA SER A 41 -11.93 14.35 -0.12
C SER A 41 -10.88 13.38 -0.66
N ASP A 42 -9.60 13.77 -0.59
CA ASP A 42 -8.50 12.90 -1.03
C ASP A 42 -8.48 11.58 -0.24
N ALA A 43 -8.78 11.63 1.06
CA ALA A 43 -8.88 10.44 1.91
C ALA A 43 -10.02 9.51 1.47
N PHE A 44 -11.19 10.06 1.09
CA PHE A 44 -12.33 9.26 0.66
C PHE A 44 -12.19 8.70 -0.77
N ASP A 45 -11.48 9.41 -1.65
CA ASP A 45 -11.13 8.85 -2.95
C ASP A 45 -10.12 7.70 -2.80
N ARG A 46 -9.10 7.86 -1.95
CA ARG A 46 -8.15 6.78 -1.64
C ARG A 46 -8.83 5.56 -1.03
N SER A 47 -9.76 5.74 -0.09
CA SER A 47 -10.46 4.61 0.55
C SER A 47 -11.27 3.80 -0.46
N ARG A 48 -11.89 4.44 -1.45
CA ARG A 48 -12.63 3.76 -2.54
C ARG A 48 -11.73 3.25 -3.68
N GLY A 49 -10.41 3.21 -3.48
CA GLY A 49 -9.44 2.77 -4.48
C GLY A 49 -9.20 3.75 -5.62
N LYS A 50 -9.71 4.98 -5.55
CA LYS A 50 -9.47 6.02 -6.55
C LYS A 50 -8.18 6.78 -6.20
N LEU A 51 -7.05 6.14 -6.46
CA LEU A 51 -5.72 6.67 -6.15
C LEU A 51 -5.29 7.80 -7.10
N ASN A 52 -5.86 7.84 -8.31
CA ASN A 52 -5.42 8.71 -9.41
C ASN A 52 -6.02 10.14 -9.37
N VAL A 53 -5.99 10.80 -8.21
CA VAL A 53 -6.41 12.19 -8.04
C VAL A 53 -5.17 13.09 -8.01
N HIS A 54 -5.02 13.97 -9.00
CA HIS A 54 -3.81 14.78 -9.15
C HIS A 54 -3.89 16.12 -8.42
N GLN A 55 -5.06 16.75 -8.47
CA GLN A 55 -5.30 18.02 -7.80
C GLN A 55 -5.71 17.78 -6.35
N ASN A 56 -5.07 18.48 -5.42
CA ASN A 56 -5.48 18.45 -4.02
C ASN A 56 -6.94 18.95 -3.89
N LEU A 57 -7.58 18.61 -2.77
CA LEU A 57 -8.97 19.00 -2.52
C LEU A 57 -9.22 20.52 -2.68
N SER A 58 -8.29 21.38 -2.24
CA SER A 58 -8.47 22.83 -2.34
C SER A 58 -8.56 23.30 -3.79
N ASP A 59 -7.67 22.83 -4.65
CA ASP A 59 -7.65 23.18 -6.08
C ASP A 59 -8.93 22.70 -6.78
N ARG A 60 -9.42 21.51 -6.43
CA ARG A 60 -10.66 20.96 -6.98
C ARG A 60 -11.89 21.74 -6.54
N LEU A 61 -11.96 22.11 -5.25
CA LEU A 61 -13.01 22.99 -4.72
C LEU A 61 -13.02 24.34 -5.45
N GLN A 62 -11.84 24.96 -5.59
CA GLN A 62 -11.72 26.24 -6.31
C GLN A 62 -12.11 26.12 -7.78
N ALA A 63 -11.69 25.05 -8.46
CA ALA A 63 -12.06 24.81 -9.86
C ALA A 63 -13.58 24.69 -10.04
N VAL A 64 -14.26 23.98 -9.13
CA VAL A 64 -15.73 23.85 -9.15
C VAL A 64 -16.40 25.21 -8.92
N VAL A 65 -15.94 25.99 -7.93
CA VAL A 65 -16.46 27.35 -7.68
C VAL A 65 -16.23 28.27 -8.89
N ALA A 66 -15.05 28.20 -9.51
CA ALA A 66 -14.67 29.04 -10.65
C ALA A 66 -15.54 28.81 -11.91
N THR A 67 -16.30 27.72 -11.98
CA THR A 67 -17.27 27.50 -13.05
C THR A 67 -18.40 28.54 -13.06
N GLY A 68 -18.73 29.14 -11.91
CA GLY A 68 -19.88 30.04 -11.75
C GLY A 68 -21.24 29.34 -11.87
N LEU A 69 -21.27 28.01 -11.97
CA LEU A 69 -22.48 27.20 -12.12
C LEU A 69 -23.06 26.71 -10.79
N VAL A 70 -22.30 26.87 -9.71
CA VAL A 70 -22.56 26.22 -8.41
C VAL A 70 -22.84 27.28 -7.35
N ASP A 71 -23.90 27.07 -6.57
CA ASP A 71 -24.33 28.00 -5.52
C ASP A 71 -23.76 27.63 -4.14
N GLU A 72 -23.36 26.37 -3.93
CA GLU A 72 -22.66 25.92 -2.72
C GLU A 72 -21.79 24.70 -3.02
N VAL A 73 -20.60 24.64 -2.43
CA VAL A 73 -19.72 23.47 -2.52
C VAL A 73 -19.55 22.88 -1.12
N ILE A 74 -19.66 21.56 -1.02
CA ILE A 74 -19.44 20.79 0.21
C ILE A 74 -18.38 19.73 -0.02
N VAL A 75 -17.78 19.22 1.05
CA VAL A 75 -16.81 18.11 0.97
C VAL A 75 -17.51 16.80 1.29
N GLU A 76 -17.29 15.77 0.47
CA GLU A 76 -17.71 14.39 0.76
C GLU A 76 -16.54 13.60 1.38
N GLU A 77 -16.71 13.13 2.62
CA GLU A 77 -15.64 12.53 3.41
C GLU A 77 -15.84 11.03 3.69
N TYR A 78 -17.08 10.52 3.62
CA TYR A 78 -17.36 9.11 3.94
C TYR A 78 -18.61 8.57 3.23
N GLN A 79 -18.69 7.24 3.15
CA GLN A 79 -19.83 6.55 2.54
C GLN A 79 -21.11 6.75 3.35
N GLY A 80 -22.18 7.13 2.67
CA GLY A 80 -23.50 7.36 3.29
C GLY A 80 -23.79 8.81 3.66
N GLN A 81 -22.80 9.71 3.57
CA GLN A 81 -22.97 11.15 3.83
C GLN A 81 -24.11 11.77 3.01
N LYS A 82 -24.32 11.30 1.77
CA LYS A 82 -25.37 11.76 0.85
C LYS A 82 -26.76 11.87 1.50
N ILE A 83 -27.17 10.91 2.33
CA ILE A 83 -28.48 10.95 3.01
C ILE A 83 -28.55 12.10 4.02
N SER A 84 -27.46 12.29 4.78
CA SER A 84 -27.36 13.38 5.75
C SER A 84 -27.41 14.73 5.04
N ASP A 85 -26.66 14.88 3.96
CA ASP A 85 -26.63 16.11 3.15
C ASP A 85 -28.01 16.40 2.55
N ILE A 86 -28.67 15.41 1.94
CA ILE A 86 -30.01 15.57 1.38
C ILE A 86 -30.99 16.13 2.41
N LYS A 87 -30.97 15.58 3.63
CA LYS A 87 -31.84 16.05 4.72
C LYS A 87 -31.43 17.43 5.25
N LYS A 88 -30.14 17.65 5.48
CA LYS A 88 -29.58 18.88 6.05
C LYS A 88 -29.84 20.08 5.14
N TYR A 89 -29.63 19.91 3.84
CA TYR A 89 -29.75 20.98 2.86
C TYR A 89 -31.15 21.07 2.23
N GLY A 90 -32.05 20.13 2.55
CA GLY A 90 -33.40 20.08 2.00
C GLY A 90 -33.37 19.87 0.48
N VAL A 91 -32.59 18.89 0.03
CA VAL A 91 -32.40 18.59 -1.39
C VAL A 91 -33.64 17.92 -1.97
N ASP A 92 -34.14 18.47 -3.08
CA ASP A 92 -35.27 17.91 -3.83
C ASP A 92 -34.81 16.92 -4.91
N ILE A 93 -33.63 17.15 -5.50
CA ILE A 93 -33.11 16.36 -6.62
C ILE A 93 -31.65 15.98 -6.38
N PHE A 94 -31.35 14.68 -6.44
CA PHE A 94 -29.99 14.16 -6.56
C PHE A 94 -29.71 13.86 -8.03
N ALA A 95 -28.74 14.56 -8.62
CA ALA A 95 -28.34 14.38 -10.02
C ALA A 95 -26.93 13.78 -10.09
N ILE A 96 -26.74 12.77 -10.94
CA ILE A 96 -25.41 12.19 -11.19
C ILE A 96 -25.32 11.63 -12.61
N GLY A 97 -24.11 11.38 -13.13
CA GLY A 97 -23.92 10.78 -14.44
C GLY A 97 -24.55 9.38 -14.56
N SER A 98 -25.00 9.03 -15.77
CA SER A 98 -25.65 7.76 -16.11
C SER A 98 -24.78 6.52 -15.88
N ASP A 99 -23.46 6.69 -15.74
CA ASP A 99 -22.54 5.60 -15.37
C ASP A 99 -22.86 4.97 -14.00
N TRP A 100 -23.73 5.62 -13.21
CA TRP A 100 -24.17 5.17 -11.88
C TRP A 100 -25.64 4.70 -11.86
N GLU A 101 -26.25 4.51 -13.03
CA GLU A 101 -27.66 4.09 -13.13
C GLU A 101 -27.95 2.86 -12.27
N GLY A 102 -29.04 2.92 -11.49
CA GLY A 102 -29.43 1.89 -10.52
C GLY A 102 -28.70 1.94 -9.17
N LYS A 103 -27.49 2.50 -9.10
CA LYS A 103 -26.65 2.45 -7.88
C LYS A 103 -27.14 3.36 -6.75
N PHE A 104 -27.80 4.47 -7.08
CA PHE A 104 -28.27 5.46 -6.10
C PHE A 104 -29.79 5.47 -5.93
N ASP A 105 -30.51 4.48 -6.46
CA ASP A 105 -31.97 4.44 -6.43
C ASP A 105 -32.55 4.44 -5.02
N TYR A 106 -31.78 3.95 -4.04
CA TYR A 106 -32.15 3.98 -2.62
C TYR A 106 -32.37 5.41 -2.09
N LEU A 107 -31.80 6.44 -2.74
CA LEU A 107 -31.99 7.86 -2.41
C LEU A 107 -33.38 8.38 -2.82
N ASN A 108 -34.14 7.66 -3.66
CA ASN A 108 -35.53 8.02 -4.01
C ASN A 108 -36.47 8.09 -2.78
N ASN A 109 -36.08 7.47 -1.67
CA ASN A 109 -36.79 7.59 -0.40
C ASN A 109 -36.63 8.98 0.26
N TYR A 110 -35.69 9.81 -0.20
CA TYR A 110 -35.37 11.10 0.41
C TYR A 110 -35.48 12.27 -0.57
N CYS A 111 -35.20 12.06 -1.86
CA CYS A 111 -35.26 13.08 -2.92
C CYS A 111 -35.43 12.40 -4.29
N LYS A 112 -35.70 13.14 -5.36
CA LYS A 112 -35.77 12.58 -6.72
C LYS A 112 -34.38 12.28 -7.26
N VAL A 113 -34.11 11.04 -7.66
CA VAL A 113 -32.84 10.68 -8.33
C VAL A 113 -32.95 10.87 -9.84
N VAL A 114 -31.97 11.56 -10.43
CA VAL A 114 -31.90 11.82 -11.88
C VAL A 114 -30.53 11.42 -12.40
N TYR A 115 -30.50 10.48 -13.33
CA TYR A 115 -29.29 10.09 -14.06
C TYR A 115 -29.14 10.92 -15.33
N LEU A 116 -28.04 11.66 -15.42
CA LEU A 116 -27.73 12.57 -16.51
C LEU A 116 -26.89 11.85 -17.57
N PRO A 117 -27.25 11.91 -18.86
CA PRO A 117 -26.49 11.25 -19.91
C PRO A 117 -25.06 11.78 -19.96
N ARG A 118 -24.12 10.89 -20.27
CA ARG A 118 -22.70 11.23 -20.40
C ARG A 118 -22.46 12.15 -21.60
N THR A 119 -21.55 13.11 -21.44
CA THR A 119 -20.98 13.82 -22.59
C THR A 119 -19.98 12.90 -23.27
N GLN A 120 -20.21 12.53 -24.54
CA GLN A 120 -19.32 11.64 -25.27
C GLN A 120 -18.02 12.35 -25.69
N GLY A 121 -16.90 11.61 -25.65
CA GLY A 121 -15.61 12.04 -26.19
C GLY A 121 -14.69 12.83 -25.24
N VAL A 122 -15.03 12.98 -23.96
CA VAL A 122 -14.12 13.58 -22.96
C VAL A 122 -14.36 12.98 -21.57
N SER A 123 -13.46 12.11 -21.12
CA SER A 123 -13.37 11.67 -19.73
C SER A 123 -12.07 12.11 -19.07
N SER A 124 -12.06 12.32 -17.75
CA SER A 124 -10.82 12.64 -17.04
C SER A 124 -9.80 11.51 -17.20
N THR A 125 -10.24 10.28 -17.38
CA THR A 125 -9.38 9.12 -17.68
C THR A 125 -8.70 9.24 -19.05
N GLU A 126 -9.44 9.66 -20.09
CA GLU A 126 -8.90 9.88 -21.45
C GLU A 126 -7.96 11.10 -21.48
N LEU A 127 -8.33 12.21 -20.84
CA LEU A 127 -7.46 13.39 -20.74
C LEU A 127 -6.19 13.13 -19.91
N ARG A 128 -6.24 12.23 -18.93
CA ARG A 128 -5.05 11.74 -18.20
C ARG A 128 -4.16 10.92 -19.12
N ALA A 129 -4.73 9.99 -19.90
CA ALA A 129 -4.00 9.17 -20.87
C ALA A 129 -3.41 10.00 -22.03
N GLU A 130 -4.08 11.06 -22.48
CA GLU A 130 -3.57 11.97 -23.52
C GLU A 130 -2.43 12.89 -23.02
N ARG A 131 -2.38 13.18 -21.71
CA ARG A 131 -1.35 14.06 -21.11
C ARG A 131 -0.13 13.32 -20.58
N MET A 132 -0.22 12.01 -20.33
CA MET A 132 0.90 11.20 -19.84
C MET A 132 0.99 9.89 -20.62
N LYS A 133 2.12 9.67 -21.30
CA LYS A 133 2.46 8.35 -21.83
C LYS A 133 2.49 7.36 -20.64
N PRO A 134 1.73 6.25 -20.68
CA PRO A 134 1.81 5.24 -19.63
C PRO A 134 3.23 4.71 -19.49
N ILE A 135 3.64 4.43 -18.26
CA ILE A 135 4.90 3.75 -17.95
C ILE A 135 4.72 2.29 -18.34
N THR A 136 5.51 1.83 -19.31
CA THR A 136 5.52 0.43 -19.71
C THR A 136 6.38 -0.39 -18.76
N VAL A 137 5.83 -1.51 -18.25
CA VAL A 137 6.50 -2.37 -17.26
C VAL A 137 6.77 -3.76 -17.82
N GLY A 138 8.01 -4.24 -17.66
CA GLY A 138 8.36 -5.65 -17.84
C GLY A 138 8.36 -6.39 -16.52
N CYS A 139 7.74 -7.57 -16.43
CA CYS A 139 7.79 -8.38 -15.21
C CYS A 139 8.86 -9.46 -15.32
N ILE A 140 9.83 -9.43 -14.40
CA ILE A 140 10.91 -10.40 -14.25
C ILE A 140 10.53 -11.39 -13.14
N GLY A 141 10.11 -12.58 -13.52
CA GLY A 141 9.65 -13.63 -12.61
C GLY A 141 8.47 -14.40 -13.16
N SER A 142 8.12 -15.50 -12.48
CA SER A 142 6.97 -16.32 -12.80
C SER A 142 6.25 -16.75 -11.53
N GLY A 143 4.93 -16.88 -11.59
CA GLY A 143 4.10 -17.40 -10.49
C GLY A 143 3.13 -16.36 -9.93
N TYR A 144 2.53 -16.68 -8.79
CA TYR A 144 1.36 -15.96 -8.29
C TYR A 144 1.63 -14.48 -7.95
N LEU A 145 2.86 -14.09 -7.62
CA LEU A 145 3.21 -12.69 -7.36
C LEU A 145 3.16 -11.87 -8.64
N THR A 146 3.81 -12.37 -9.70
CA THR A 146 3.77 -11.81 -11.05
C THR A 146 2.34 -11.70 -11.56
N ASP A 147 1.54 -12.76 -11.46
CA ASP A 147 0.15 -12.77 -11.94
C ASP A 147 -0.71 -11.75 -11.20
N ARG A 148 -0.55 -11.62 -9.87
CA ARG A 148 -1.26 -10.63 -9.07
C ARG A 148 -0.85 -9.20 -9.40
N PHE A 149 0.44 -8.96 -9.61
CA PHE A 149 0.93 -7.64 -9.99
C PHE A 149 0.35 -7.22 -11.35
N ILE A 150 0.33 -8.13 -12.33
CA ILE A 150 -0.29 -7.91 -13.65
C ILE A 150 -1.77 -7.55 -13.51
N ASP A 151 -2.54 -8.34 -12.76
CA ASP A 151 -3.97 -8.10 -12.55
C ASP A 151 -4.23 -6.76 -11.85
N GLU A 152 -3.48 -6.47 -10.79
CA GLU A 152 -3.65 -5.24 -10.00
C GLU A 152 -3.23 -3.98 -10.78
N CYS A 153 -2.25 -4.07 -11.69
CA CYS A 153 -1.87 -2.97 -12.58
C CYS A 153 -3.00 -2.53 -13.50
N THR A 154 -3.95 -3.42 -13.86
CA THR A 154 -5.13 -3.04 -14.68
C THR A 154 -6.04 -2.01 -13.99
N HIS A 155 -5.84 -1.81 -12.68
CA HIS A 155 -6.58 -0.86 -11.86
C HIS A 155 -5.81 0.42 -11.54
N VAL A 156 -4.55 0.55 -11.98
CA VAL A 156 -3.69 1.71 -11.74
C VAL A 156 -3.54 2.48 -13.05
N ALA A 157 -3.79 3.79 -13.04
CA ALA A 157 -3.65 4.59 -14.25
C ALA A 157 -2.17 4.98 -14.44
N GLY A 158 -1.73 5.05 -15.69
CA GLY A 158 -0.37 5.47 -16.03
C GLY A 158 0.68 4.35 -15.94
N VAL A 159 0.25 3.09 -15.82
CA VAL A 159 1.11 1.92 -15.89
C VAL A 159 0.48 0.86 -16.78
N ASP A 160 1.27 0.27 -17.67
CA ASP A 160 0.85 -0.83 -18.54
C ASP A 160 1.91 -1.94 -18.49
N VAL A 161 1.50 -3.18 -18.22
CA VAL A 161 2.43 -4.32 -18.29
C VAL A 161 2.59 -4.76 -19.74
N ALA A 162 3.79 -4.60 -20.28
CA ALA A 162 4.11 -4.83 -21.68
C ALA A 162 4.55 -6.26 -21.96
N SER A 163 5.35 -6.85 -21.06
CA SER A 163 5.89 -8.19 -21.25
C SER A 163 6.27 -8.88 -19.94
N VAL A 164 6.46 -10.20 -20.02
CA VAL A 164 6.90 -11.07 -18.91
C VAL A 164 8.11 -11.91 -19.33
N TRP A 165 9.01 -12.19 -18.38
CA TRP A 165 10.18 -13.03 -18.58
C TRP A 165 10.65 -13.63 -17.25
N PRO A 166 11.04 -14.92 -17.18
CA PRO A 166 10.97 -15.91 -18.25
C PRO A 166 9.52 -16.33 -18.53
N LYS A 167 9.31 -17.26 -19.48
CA LYS A 167 7.98 -17.73 -19.88
C LYS A 167 7.16 -18.24 -18.67
N PRO A 168 6.03 -17.59 -18.31
CA PRO A 168 5.17 -18.08 -17.24
C PRO A 168 4.24 -19.19 -17.75
N GLU A 169 3.60 -19.90 -16.82
CA GLU A 169 2.71 -21.01 -17.13
C GLU A 169 1.35 -20.55 -17.71
N ALA A 170 0.84 -19.38 -17.30
CA ALA A 170 -0.47 -18.90 -17.73
C ALA A 170 -0.62 -17.37 -17.61
N THR A 171 -0.09 -16.59 -18.55
CA THR A 171 -0.39 -15.15 -18.65
C THR A 171 -0.96 -14.78 -20.02
N GLY A 172 -1.86 -13.79 -20.05
CA GLY A 172 -2.34 -13.17 -21.29
C GLY A 172 -1.40 -12.08 -21.83
N ILE A 173 -0.20 -11.95 -21.26
CA ILE A 173 0.78 -10.90 -21.54
C ILE A 173 1.88 -11.48 -22.46
N PRO A 174 2.40 -10.70 -23.44
CA PRO A 174 3.50 -11.14 -24.29
C PRO A 174 4.73 -11.61 -23.49
N VAL A 175 5.35 -12.69 -23.93
CA VAL A 175 6.60 -13.20 -23.34
C VAL A 175 7.77 -12.63 -24.11
N ALA A 176 8.72 -11.99 -23.42
CA ALA A 176 9.95 -11.50 -24.05
C ALA A 176 10.88 -12.66 -24.43
N GLU A 177 11.63 -12.50 -25.52
CA GLU A 177 12.58 -13.52 -25.99
C GLU A 177 13.71 -13.75 -24.99
N ASP A 178 14.28 -12.65 -24.50
CA ASP A 178 15.29 -12.62 -23.45
C ASP A 178 15.16 -11.35 -22.58
N LEU A 179 15.99 -11.28 -21.53
CA LEU A 179 15.99 -10.19 -20.58
C LEU A 179 16.41 -8.86 -21.24
N ASP A 180 17.44 -8.86 -22.09
CA ASP A 180 17.96 -7.64 -22.70
C ASP A 180 16.91 -7.00 -23.62
N ALA A 181 16.25 -7.81 -24.47
CA ALA A 181 15.17 -7.36 -25.33
C ALA A 181 13.96 -6.82 -24.54
N MET A 182 13.66 -7.39 -23.36
CA MET A 182 12.65 -6.82 -22.46
C MET A 182 13.08 -5.45 -21.95
N LEU A 183 14.29 -5.35 -21.38
CA LEU A 183 14.79 -4.14 -20.76
C LEU A 183 14.91 -2.97 -21.75
N GLU A 184 15.23 -3.24 -23.01
CA GLU A 184 15.25 -2.22 -24.07
C GLU A 184 13.85 -1.71 -24.48
N ALA A 185 12.80 -2.48 -24.19
CA ALA A 185 11.44 -2.23 -24.65
C ALA A 185 10.52 -1.60 -23.61
N VAL A 186 10.96 -1.46 -22.35
CA VAL A 186 10.13 -1.01 -21.22
C VAL A 186 10.73 0.20 -20.50
N ASP A 187 9.88 0.99 -19.84
CA ASP A 187 10.32 2.14 -19.04
C ASP A 187 10.68 1.71 -17.59
N ALA A 188 10.14 0.58 -17.12
CA ALA A 188 10.36 0.06 -15.78
C ALA A 188 10.24 -1.47 -15.71
N VAL A 189 10.71 -2.06 -14.61
CA VAL A 189 10.53 -3.49 -14.32
C VAL A 189 9.93 -3.75 -12.94
N TYR A 190 9.16 -4.83 -12.86
CA TYR A 190 8.75 -5.46 -11.61
C TYR A 190 9.50 -6.79 -11.45
N ILE A 191 10.27 -6.95 -10.38
CA ILE A 191 11.09 -8.14 -10.12
C ILE A 191 10.45 -8.95 -9.00
N SER A 192 10.09 -10.20 -9.28
CA SER A 192 9.56 -11.16 -8.30
C SER A 192 10.33 -12.49 -8.36
N ALA A 193 11.62 -12.42 -8.69
CA ALA A 193 12.53 -13.55 -8.64
C ALA A 193 12.95 -13.85 -7.18
N SER A 194 13.69 -14.93 -6.97
CA SER A 194 14.25 -15.19 -5.64
C SER A 194 15.33 -14.17 -5.28
N ILE A 195 15.51 -13.92 -3.99
CA ILE A 195 16.27 -12.77 -3.46
C ILE A 195 17.76 -12.80 -3.85
N GLU A 196 18.36 -13.98 -4.06
CA GLU A 196 19.74 -14.11 -4.54
C GLU A 196 19.93 -13.59 -5.97
N LYS A 197 18.83 -13.44 -6.72
CA LYS A 197 18.82 -12.86 -8.08
C LYS A 197 18.51 -11.37 -8.11
N HIS A 198 18.07 -10.77 -7.01
CA HIS A 198 17.71 -9.35 -6.97
C HIS A 198 18.87 -8.47 -7.43
N ARG A 199 20.09 -8.67 -6.90
CA ARG A 199 21.25 -7.87 -7.31
C ARG A 199 21.46 -7.88 -8.83
N GLU A 200 21.47 -9.07 -9.42
CA GLU A 200 21.70 -9.27 -10.86
C GLU A 200 20.66 -8.53 -11.71
N TYR A 201 19.37 -8.69 -11.39
CA TYR A 201 18.29 -8.11 -12.18
C TYR A 201 18.08 -6.62 -11.93
N ILE A 202 18.24 -6.15 -10.68
CA ILE A 202 18.19 -4.71 -10.36
C ILE A 202 19.32 -3.99 -11.10
N GLU A 203 20.55 -4.52 -11.05
CA GLU A 203 21.69 -3.90 -11.71
C GLU A 203 21.51 -3.84 -13.23
N ALA A 204 21.06 -4.95 -13.85
CA ALA A 204 20.78 -5.01 -15.29
C ALA A 204 19.73 -3.97 -15.70
N ALA A 205 18.61 -3.91 -14.98
CA ALA A 205 17.52 -2.97 -15.25
C ALA A 205 17.96 -1.51 -15.12
N LEU A 206 18.65 -1.14 -14.03
CA LEU A 206 19.17 0.21 -13.85
C LEU A 206 20.16 0.59 -14.96
N ARG A 207 21.03 -0.33 -15.38
CA ARG A 207 21.99 -0.10 -16.49
C ARG A 207 21.28 0.12 -17.82
N ALA A 208 20.15 -0.54 -18.05
CA ALA A 208 19.27 -0.34 -19.19
C ALA A 208 18.38 0.91 -19.08
N ASN A 209 18.52 1.73 -18.02
CA ASN A 209 17.69 2.90 -17.72
C ASN A 209 16.22 2.58 -17.40
N CYS A 210 15.95 1.40 -16.87
CA CYS A 210 14.63 1.05 -16.33
C CYS A 210 14.51 1.48 -14.87
N HIS A 211 13.36 2.03 -14.49
CA HIS A 211 12.98 2.10 -13.08
C HIS A 211 12.71 0.69 -12.52
N VAL A 212 12.89 0.48 -11.23
CA VAL A 212 12.82 -0.85 -10.62
C VAL A 212 11.88 -0.86 -9.41
N LEU A 213 10.87 -1.73 -9.47
CA LEU A 213 10.08 -2.19 -8.33
C LEU A 213 10.44 -3.65 -8.09
N CYS A 214 10.91 -4.01 -6.90
CA CYS A 214 11.37 -5.37 -6.63
C CYS A 214 10.75 -5.92 -5.35
N GLU A 215 10.33 -7.19 -5.38
CA GLU A 215 9.77 -7.90 -4.23
C GLU A 215 10.67 -7.80 -3.01
N SER A 216 10.00 -7.80 -1.85
CA SER A 216 10.67 -7.75 -0.56
C SER A 216 11.13 -9.14 -0.10
N PRO A 217 12.25 -9.27 0.62
CA PRO A 217 13.20 -8.21 0.97
C PRO A 217 14.03 -7.74 -0.22
N LEU A 218 14.28 -6.43 -0.29
CA LEU A 218 14.94 -5.84 -1.45
C LEU A 218 16.39 -6.31 -1.62
N PHE A 219 17.14 -6.47 -0.53
CA PHE A 219 18.56 -6.83 -0.55
C PHE A 219 18.92 -7.90 0.50
N LEU A 220 19.92 -8.74 0.19
CA LEU A 220 20.52 -9.68 1.14
C LEU A 220 21.57 -9.03 2.05
N ASN A 221 22.18 -7.93 1.62
CA ASN A 221 23.26 -7.27 2.35
C ASN A 221 23.34 -5.77 2.04
N SER A 222 23.94 -5.04 2.96
CA SER A 222 24.01 -3.57 2.91
C SER A 222 24.93 -3.05 1.81
N LYS A 223 25.92 -3.85 1.40
CA LYS A 223 26.85 -3.47 0.32
C LYS A 223 26.14 -3.39 -1.03
N ASP A 224 25.34 -4.40 -1.36
CA ASP A 224 24.55 -4.42 -2.59
C ASP A 224 23.54 -3.28 -2.61
N MET A 225 22.91 -3.01 -1.46
CA MET A 225 22.02 -1.87 -1.26
C MET A 225 22.70 -0.54 -1.61
N ASP A 226 23.89 -0.27 -1.04
CA ASP A 226 24.62 0.97 -1.24
C ASP A 226 25.01 1.18 -2.70
N GLU A 227 25.54 0.14 -3.34
CA GLU A 227 25.96 0.17 -4.74
C GLU A 227 24.78 0.41 -5.70
N LEU A 228 23.64 -0.25 -5.47
CA LEU A 228 22.48 -0.17 -6.36
C LEU A 228 21.66 1.10 -6.16
N TYR A 229 21.54 1.62 -4.94
CA TYR A 229 20.95 2.95 -4.73
C TYR A 229 21.83 4.06 -5.29
N ALA A 230 23.16 3.96 -5.18
CA ALA A 230 24.07 4.91 -5.81
C ALA A 230 23.93 4.90 -7.34
N LEU A 231 23.81 3.72 -7.95
CA LEU A 231 23.56 3.58 -9.39
C LEU A 231 22.21 4.16 -9.80
N ALA A 232 21.16 3.94 -9.00
CA ALA A 232 19.84 4.52 -9.25
C ALA A 232 19.87 6.06 -9.17
N ASP A 233 20.59 6.62 -8.20
CA ASP A 233 20.77 8.07 -8.05
C ASP A 233 21.55 8.68 -9.22
N GLU A 234 22.66 8.05 -9.63
CA GLU A 234 23.48 8.49 -10.77
C GLU A 234 22.65 8.59 -12.06
N ARG A 235 21.68 7.69 -12.22
CA ARG A 235 20.82 7.61 -13.41
C ARG A 235 19.46 8.29 -13.24
N GLU A 236 19.21 8.92 -12.10
CA GLU A 236 17.94 9.53 -11.75
C GLU A 236 16.74 8.56 -11.85
N LEU A 237 16.96 7.28 -11.53
CA LEU A 237 15.96 6.21 -11.59
C LEU A 237 15.34 5.94 -10.20
N VAL A 238 14.09 5.48 -10.19
CA VAL A 238 13.44 4.96 -8.98
C VAL A 238 13.85 3.51 -8.77
N LEU A 239 14.31 3.19 -7.55
CA LEU A 239 14.50 1.83 -7.04
C LEU A 239 13.65 1.71 -5.76
N MET A 240 12.62 0.85 -5.80
CA MET A 240 11.60 0.75 -4.75
C MET A 240 11.36 -0.70 -4.35
N GLU A 241 11.22 -0.95 -3.04
CA GLU A 241 10.79 -2.24 -2.51
C GLU A 241 9.25 -2.38 -2.61
N ALA A 242 8.80 -3.52 -3.13
CA ALA A 242 7.40 -3.90 -3.19
C ALA A 242 6.95 -4.50 -1.85
N LEU A 243 6.60 -3.60 -0.92
CA LEU A 243 6.10 -3.92 0.41
C LEU A 243 4.67 -3.37 0.58
N LYS A 244 3.70 -3.97 -0.11
CA LYS A 244 2.30 -3.51 -0.15
C LYS A 244 1.70 -3.05 1.19
N THR A 245 2.01 -3.72 2.30
CA THR A 245 1.47 -3.40 3.63
C THR A 245 1.81 -1.98 4.05
N ARG A 246 3.01 -1.49 3.71
CA ARG A 246 3.45 -0.13 3.97
C ARG A 246 2.52 0.89 3.30
N TYR A 247 2.02 0.58 2.12
CA TYR A 247 1.20 1.49 1.31
C TYR A 247 -0.30 1.37 1.57
N PHE A 248 -0.72 0.55 2.54
CA PHE A 248 -2.12 0.45 2.91
C PHE A 248 -2.58 1.70 3.66
N PRO A 249 -3.75 2.28 3.30
CA PRO A 249 -4.29 3.43 4.01
C PRO A 249 -4.39 3.18 5.52
N ALA A 250 -4.80 1.98 5.93
CA ALA A 250 -4.92 1.63 7.34
C ALA A 250 -3.58 1.71 8.08
N PHE A 251 -2.49 1.29 7.44
CA PHE A 251 -1.14 1.31 8.02
C PHE A 251 -0.62 2.75 8.17
N ASP A 252 -0.79 3.58 7.14
CA ASP A 252 -0.47 5.01 7.20
C ASP A 252 -1.24 5.72 8.33
N HIS A 253 -2.54 5.49 8.40
CA HIS A 253 -3.38 6.07 9.44
C HIS A 253 -2.99 5.57 10.84
N LEU A 254 -2.68 4.27 10.98
CA LEU A 254 -2.18 3.70 12.22
C LEU A 254 -0.88 4.40 12.67
N LYS A 255 0.08 4.61 11.76
CA LYS A 255 1.32 5.37 12.05
C LYS A 255 1.02 6.77 12.58
N LEU A 256 0.21 7.54 11.85
CA LEU A 256 -0.16 8.91 12.25
C LEU A 256 -0.87 8.95 13.61
N MET A 257 -1.71 7.96 13.90
CA MET A 257 -2.40 7.85 15.18
C MET A 257 -1.45 7.53 16.34
N LEU A 258 -0.45 6.68 16.13
CA LEU A 258 0.61 6.42 17.11
C LEU A 258 1.44 7.69 17.36
N GLU A 259 1.88 8.37 16.30
CA GLU A 259 2.65 9.62 16.37
C GLU A 259 1.89 10.75 17.08
N SER A 260 0.56 10.77 17.01
CA SER A 260 -0.29 11.72 17.76
C SER A 260 -0.28 11.50 19.29
N GLY A 261 0.31 10.41 19.77
CA GLY A 261 0.35 10.02 21.18
C GLY A 261 -0.93 9.38 21.69
N LEU A 262 -1.75 8.81 20.79
CA LEU A 262 -3.07 8.25 21.11
C LEU A 262 -3.03 7.21 22.24
N VAL A 263 -2.02 6.33 22.22
CA VAL A 263 -1.80 5.30 23.25
C VAL A 263 -0.65 5.67 24.21
N GLY A 264 -0.23 6.94 24.20
CA GLY A 264 0.95 7.38 24.93
C GLY A 264 2.25 6.97 24.23
N GLU A 265 3.30 6.74 25.01
CA GLU A 265 4.59 6.27 24.50
C GLU A 265 4.50 4.77 24.22
N VAL A 266 4.92 4.33 23.03
CA VAL A 266 4.96 2.91 22.67
C VAL A 266 6.11 2.23 23.42
N LYS A 267 5.84 1.06 24.01
CA LYS A 267 6.80 0.30 24.83
C LYS A 267 7.09 -1.08 24.28
N ASP A 268 6.15 -1.68 23.54
CA ASP A 268 6.36 -2.98 22.93
C ASP A 268 5.49 -3.17 21.68
N ILE A 269 5.98 -3.95 20.72
CA ILE A 269 5.21 -4.43 19.58
C ILE A 269 5.36 -5.95 19.51
N ASP A 270 4.26 -6.69 19.64
CA ASP A 270 4.21 -8.13 19.33
C ASP A 270 3.48 -8.31 18.01
N ALA A 271 4.14 -8.93 17.03
CA ALA A 271 3.54 -9.22 15.73
C ALA A 271 3.86 -10.64 15.29
N SER A 272 2.94 -11.22 14.53
CA SER A 272 3.11 -12.56 14.01
C SER A 272 2.64 -12.66 12.56
N PHE A 273 3.40 -13.37 11.73
CA PHE A 273 3.08 -13.58 10.32
C PHE A 273 3.41 -15.01 9.93
N SER A 274 2.44 -15.79 9.46
CA SER A 274 2.72 -17.14 9.03
C SER A 274 1.81 -17.65 7.95
N HIS A 275 2.35 -18.58 7.17
CA HIS A 275 1.66 -19.27 6.10
C HIS A 275 1.92 -20.77 6.19
N VAL A 276 0.85 -21.56 6.01
CA VAL A 276 0.92 -23.00 5.80
C VAL A 276 0.56 -23.27 4.36
N PHE A 277 1.41 -24.03 3.66
CA PHE A 277 1.20 -24.48 2.30
C PHE A 277 1.09 -26.01 2.30
N ASP A 278 0.27 -26.55 1.40
CA ASP A 278 0.09 -28.00 1.26
C ASP A 278 1.37 -28.67 0.71
N GLU A 279 2.05 -28.00 -0.23
CA GLU A 279 3.34 -28.42 -0.79
C GLU A 279 4.32 -27.23 -0.71
N LEU A 280 5.36 -27.38 0.11
CA LEU A 280 6.41 -26.37 0.27
C LEU A 280 7.67 -26.86 -0.43
N ASP A 281 8.14 -26.12 -1.43
CA ASP A 281 9.48 -26.33 -1.96
C ASP A 281 10.51 -25.86 -0.93
N LYS A 282 11.34 -26.81 -0.47
CA LYS A 282 12.38 -26.60 0.54
C LYS A 282 13.79 -26.66 -0.06
N SER A 283 13.89 -26.70 -1.40
CA SER A 283 15.18 -26.78 -2.09
C SER A 283 15.91 -25.45 -2.15
N ASP A 284 15.18 -24.35 -2.14
CA ASP A 284 15.72 -22.99 -2.11
C ASP A 284 15.95 -22.55 -0.66
N VAL A 285 17.22 -22.35 -0.29
CA VAL A 285 17.63 -21.93 1.05
C VAL A 285 17.30 -20.47 1.34
N TYR A 286 17.02 -19.67 0.30
CA TYR A 286 16.58 -18.29 0.40
C TYR A 286 15.05 -18.17 0.47
N GLN A 287 14.35 -19.30 0.52
CA GLN A 287 12.97 -19.37 0.94
C GLN A 287 12.88 -19.85 2.39
N GLY A 288 11.89 -19.36 3.11
CA GLY A 288 11.70 -19.69 4.51
C GLY A 288 11.34 -18.48 5.36
N SER A 289 10.92 -18.77 6.58
CA SER A 289 10.33 -17.85 7.56
C SER A 289 10.84 -16.41 7.47
N PHE A 290 12.13 -16.16 7.70
CA PHE A 290 12.66 -14.79 7.72
C PHE A 290 12.96 -14.24 6.33
N TYR A 291 13.50 -15.02 5.40
CA TYR A 291 13.78 -14.52 4.04
C TYR A 291 12.52 -14.07 3.32
N ASP A 292 11.39 -14.74 3.48
CA ASP A 292 10.15 -14.36 2.76
C ASP A 292 9.39 -13.21 3.43
N MET A 293 9.59 -13.02 4.73
CA MET A 293 8.69 -12.21 5.56
C MET A 293 9.41 -11.11 6.33
N ALA A 294 10.74 -10.96 6.22
CA ALA A 294 11.51 -9.98 7.00
C ALA A 294 10.96 -8.56 6.84
N SER A 295 10.83 -8.04 5.62
CA SER A 295 10.30 -6.69 5.40
C SER A 295 8.88 -6.53 5.92
N TYR A 296 8.02 -7.54 5.75
CA TYR A 296 6.69 -7.53 6.34
C TYR A 296 6.73 -7.51 7.86
N ILE A 297 7.38 -8.47 8.52
CA ILE A 297 7.32 -8.59 9.99
C ILE A 297 8.07 -7.46 10.70
N CYS A 298 9.14 -6.93 10.11
CA CYS A 298 9.91 -5.83 10.68
C CYS A 298 9.21 -4.48 10.49
N LEU A 299 8.35 -4.33 9.49
CA LEU A 299 7.71 -3.06 9.14
C LEU A 299 7.08 -2.31 10.33
N PRO A 300 6.27 -2.93 11.22
CA PRO A 300 5.68 -2.21 12.35
C PRO A 300 6.73 -1.70 13.34
N ALA A 301 7.76 -2.50 13.62
CA ALA A 301 8.83 -2.10 14.53
C ALA A 301 9.63 -0.94 13.93
N ILE A 302 10.08 -1.09 12.69
CA ILE A 302 10.90 -0.10 12.00
C ILE A 302 10.14 1.20 11.76
N SER A 303 8.88 1.13 11.31
CA SER A 303 8.10 2.33 11.00
C SER A 303 7.53 3.05 12.23
N PHE A 304 7.32 2.36 13.37
CA PHE A 304 6.69 2.96 14.55
C PHE A 304 7.68 3.24 15.70
N LEU A 305 8.75 2.47 15.84
CA LEU A 305 9.79 2.68 16.86
C LEU A 305 11.04 3.38 16.30
N GLY A 306 11.18 3.39 14.98
CA GLY A 306 12.32 3.96 14.26
C GLY A 306 13.31 2.90 13.76
N THR A 307 14.35 3.35 13.06
CA THR A 307 15.36 2.47 12.45
C THR A 307 16.54 2.17 13.38
N GLU A 308 16.66 2.88 14.50
CA GLU A 308 17.80 2.80 15.43
C GLU A 308 17.58 1.76 16.55
N TYR A 309 17.50 0.48 16.18
CA TYR A 309 17.55 -0.61 17.18
C TYR A 309 18.97 -0.81 17.72
N LEU A 310 19.08 -1.22 18.98
CA LEU A 310 20.34 -1.47 19.69
C LEU A 310 20.85 -2.90 19.51
N ASP A 311 19.94 -3.88 19.43
CA ASP A 311 20.26 -5.29 19.24
C ASP A 311 19.07 -6.04 18.62
N ALA A 312 19.38 -7.18 18.01
CA ALA A 312 18.44 -8.13 17.44
C ALA A 312 18.81 -9.56 17.86
N GLN A 313 17.83 -10.36 18.28
CA GLN A 313 18.08 -11.75 18.69
C GLN A 313 17.17 -12.69 17.92
N PHE A 314 17.78 -13.65 17.23
CA PHE A 314 17.09 -14.62 16.41
C PHE A 314 17.03 -15.99 17.11
N VAL A 315 15.84 -16.57 17.14
CA VAL A 315 15.60 -17.97 17.53
C VAL A 315 14.87 -18.65 16.38
N CYS A 316 15.45 -19.72 15.84
CA CYS A 316 15.00 -20.34 14.59
C CYS A 316 14.70 -21.82 14.78
N SER A 317 13.76 -22.34 14.01
CA SER A 317 13.54 -23.77 13.83
C SER A 317 13.77 -24.13 12.37
N PHE A 318 14.50 -25.22 12.15
CA PHE A 318 14.84 -25.69 10.82
C PHE A 318 14.29 -27.09 10.57
N GLU A 319 13.94 -27.37 9.32
CA GLU A 319 13.73 -28.70 8.79
C GLU A 319 14.79 -28.96 7.72
N ASN A 320 15.81 -29.75 8.05
CA ASN A 320 17.08 -29.79 7.31
C ASN A 320 17.69 -28.37 7.25
N ASP A 321 17.97 -27.84 6.06
CA ASP A 321 18.53 -26.50 5.87
C ASP A 321 17.46 -25.40 5.68
N PHE A 322 16.18 -25.77 5.63
CA PHE A 322 15.08 -24.84 5.41
C PHE A 322 14.57 -24.26 6.73
N CYS A 323 14.58 -22.93 6.87
CA CYS A 323 14.08 -22.26 8.07
C CYS A 323 12.55 -22.18 8.04
N VAL A 324 11.88 -23.00 8.86
CA VAL A 324 10.41 -23.07 8.92
C VAL A 324 9.81 -22.03 9.86
N TRP A 325 10.57 -21.55 10.84
CA TRP A 325 10.10 -20.57 11.82
C TRP A 325 11.24 -19.75 12.39
N THR A 326 10.99 -18.46 12.58
CA THR A 326 11.93 -17.53 13.21
C THR A 326 11.18 -16.62 14.17
N LYS A 327 11.73 -16.45 15.37
CA LYS A 327 11.42 -15.37 16.29
C LYS A 327 12.59 -14.40 16.31
N CYS A 328 12.31 -13.13 16.05
CA CYS A 328 13.25 -12.03 16.16
C CYS A 328 12.80 -11.10 17.29
N ASN A 329 13.67 -10.84 18.27
CA ASN A 329 13.44 -9.80 19.27
C ASN A 329 14.31 -8.60 18.93
N LEU A 330 13.72 -7.41 18.82
CA LEU A 330 14.45 -6.16 18.63
C LEU A 330 14.44 -5.37 19.94
N LEU A 331 15.59 -4.81 20.30
CA LEU A 331 15.75 -3.92 21.44
C LEU A 331 15.93 -2.49 20.94
N TYR A 332 15.10 -1.56 21.41
CA TYR A 332 15.26 -0.13 21.18
C TYR A 332 15.63 0.58 22.48
N PRO A 333 16.14 1.84 22.43
CA PRO A 333 16.42 2.62 23.63
C PRO A 333 15.20 2.81 24.55
N HIS A 334 13.99 2.80 23.99
CA HIS A 334 12.75 3.16 24.69
C HIS A 334 11.63 2.10 24.61
N ALA A 335 11.84 1.01 23.86
CA ALA A 335 10.84 -0.01 23.57
C ALA A 335 11.48 -1.37 23.20
N SER A 336 10.66 -2.40 23.04
CA SER A 336 11.04 -3.69 22.44
C SER A 336 10.09 -4.07 21.29
N ALA A 337 10.49 -5.05 20.48
CA ALA A 337 9.57 -5.71 19.56
C ALA A 337 9.81 -7.22 19.52
N THR A 338 8.74 -8.01 19.52
CA THR A 338 8.75 -9.46 19.36
C THR A 338 8.07 -9.84 18.05
N LEU A 339 8.86 -10.34 17.11
CA LEU A 339 8.45 -10.58 15.73
C LEU A 339 8.53 -12.09 15.45
N LYS A 340 7.42 -12.70 15.02
CA LYS A 340 7.33 -14.15 14.77
C LYS A 340 6.95 -14.41 13.32
N VAL A 341 7.79 -15.11 12.58
CA VAL A 341 7.52 -15.53 11.20
C VAL A 341 7.57 -17.03 11.03
N GLY A 342 6.72 -17.58 10.16
CA GLY A 342 6.67 -19.02 9.93
C GLY A 342 6.20 -19.39 8.52
N ARG A 343 6.90 -20.34 7.91
CA ARG A 343 6.55 -20.93 6.62
C ARG A 343 6.46 -22.44 6.78
N GLY A 344 5.25 -22.98 6.58
CA GLY A 344 4.89 -24.36 6.93
C GLY A 344 4.40 -24.54 8.38
N ILE A 345 4.35 -23.47 9.16
CA ILE A 345 3.84 -23.45 10.55
C ILE A 345 2.79 -22.35 10.67
N LYS A 346 1.82 -22.51 11.59
CA LYS A 346 0.75 -21.52 11.83
C LYS A 346 0.88 -20.83 13.18
N THR A 347 0.70 -19.52 13.16
CA THR A 347 0.41 -18.64 14.31
C THR A 347 -0.80 -17.76 13.99
N GLU A 348 -1.31 -17.04 14.99
CA GLU A 348 -2.54 -16.24 14.90
C GLU A 348 -2.51 -15.30 13.70
N GLY A 349 -1.43 -14.53 13.56
CA GLY A 349 -1.26 -13.55 12.50
C GLY A 349 -1.70 -12.15 12.87
N ASP A 350 -1.80 -11.85 14.16
CA ASP A 350 -2.18 -10.56 14.73
C ASP A 350 -0.95 -9.68 15.05
N MET A 351 -1.26 -8.43 15.40
CA MET A 351 -0.29 -7.47 15.91
C MET A 351 -0.89 -6.70 17.10
N VAL A 352 -0.10 -6.54 18.16
CA VAL A 352 -0.42 -5.75 19.35
C VAL A 352 0.65 -4.70 19.55
N ILE A 353 0.23 -3.45 19.72
CA ILE A 353 1.12 -2.31 20.01
C ILE A 353 0.81 -1.80 21.41
N THR A 354 1.73 -2.02 22.34
CA THR A 354 1.59 -1.65 23.74
C THR A 354 2.05 -0.22 23.97
N GLY A 355 1.19 0.62 24.55
CA GLY A 355 1.51 2.00 24.92
C GLY A 355 1.23 2.29 26.40
N THR A 356 1.74 3.41 26.90
CA THR A 356 1.59 3.81 28.31
C THR A 356 0.17 4.22 28.73
N LYS A 357 -0.74 4.49 27.78
CA LYS A 357 -2.13 4.91 28.05
C LYS A 357 -3.19 3.92 27.51
N GLY A 358 -2.76 2.85 26.86
CA GLY A 358 -3.63 1.91 26.17
C GLY A 358 -2.82 1.08 25.17
N TYR A 359 -3.51 0.37 24.30
CA TYR A 359 -2.86 -0.45 23.28
C TYR A 359 -3.69 -0.48 22.00
N ILE A 360 -3.01 -0.79 20.90
CA ILE A 360 -3.67 -1.06 19.61
C ILE A 360 -3.65 -2.56 19.37
N TYR A 361 -4.79 -3.10 18.95
CA TYR A 361 -4.93 -4.47 18.50
C TYR A 361 -5.31 -4.49 17.02
N VAL A 362 -4.50 -5.17 16.21
CA VAL A 362 -4.74 -5.41 14.79
C VAL A 362 -4.93 -6.92 14.61
N PRO A 363 -6.17 -7.38 14.35
CA PRO A 363 -6.44 -8.79 14.16
C PRO A 363 -5.73 -9.37 12.92
N ALA A 364 -5.71 -10.69 12.85
CA ALA A 364 -5.20 -11.39 11.68
C ALA A 364 -6.12 -11.22 10.45
N PRO A 365 -5.54 -11.13 9.23
CA PRO A 365 -4.11 -10.98 8.93
C PRO A 365 -3.65 -9.52 9.07
N TRP A 366 -2.78 -9.21 10.04
CA TRP A 366 -2.40 -7.82 10.30
C TRP A 366 -1.66 -7.19 9.10
N TRP A 367 -0.90 -7.98 8.33
CA TRP A 367 -0.21 -7.52 7.12
C TRP A 367 -1.16 -7.13 5.98
N LYS A 368 -2.46 -7.44 6.11
CA LYS A 368 -3.56 -6.88 5.29
C LYS A 368 -4.45 -5.99 6.14
N THR A 369 -3.85 -5.01 6.81
CA THR A 369 -4.58 -4.12 7.72
C THR A 369 -5.73 -3.41 6.99
N ASP A 370 -6.95 -3.75 7.35
CA ASP A 370 -8.20 -3.05 6.98
C ASP A 370 -9.00 -2.64 8.23
N TYR A 371 -8.56 -3.09 9.41
CA TYR A 371 -9.23 -2.90 10.68
C TYR A 371 -8.24 -2.89 11.84
N PHE A 372 -8.47 -2.00 12.80
CA PHE A 372 -7.80 -2.07 14.10
C PHE A 372 -8.63 -1.45 15.23
N GLU A 373 -8.26 -1.81 16.45
CA GLU A 373 -8.91 -1.36 17.67
C GLU A 373 -7.94 -0.59 18.54
N VAL A 374 -8.37 0.56 19.03
CA VAL A 374 -7.68 1.32 20.07
C VAL A 374 -8.38 1.05 21.38
N ARG A 375 -7.67 0.41 22.31
CA ARG A 375 -8.21 -0.07 23.57
C ARG A 375 -7.47 0.56 24.75
N ASN A 376 -8.16 0.64 25.88
CA ASN A 376 -7.58 0.99 27.18
C ASN A 376 -8.19 0.07 28.24
N GLU A 377 -7.89 0.32 29.52
CA GLU A 377 -8.38 -0.47 30.66
C GLU A 377 -9.91 -0.64 30.63
N ASP A 378 -10.64 0.41 30.27
CA ASP A 378 -12.09 0.37 30.14
C ASP A 378 -12.48 0.02 28.71
N LEU A 379 -12.71 -1.27 28.46
CA LEU A 379 -13.08 -1.80 27.14
C LEU A 379 -14.34 -1.16 26.53
N ARG A 380 -15.18 -0.48 27.33
CA ARG A 380 -16.34 0.28 26.80
C ARG A 380 -15.91 1.49 25.96
N ASN A 381 -14.68 1.96 26.13
CA ASN A 381 -14.09 3.06 25.37
C ASN A 381 -13.35 2.59 24.10
N THR A 382 -13.43 1.30 23.76
CA THR A 382 -12.78 0.75 22.57
C THR A 382 -13.25 1.51 21.33
N LYS A 383 -12.29 2.07 20.58
CA LYS A 383 -12.55 2.69 19.28
C LYS A 383 -12.11 1.74 18.18
N LYS A 384 -12.97 1.58 17.19
CA LYS A 384 -12.78 0.70 16.04
C LYS A 384 -12.61 1.53 14.79
N TYR A 385 -11.57 1.24 14.02
CA TYR A 385 -11.27 1.92 12.77
C TYR A 385 -11.30 0.92 11.63
N TYR A 386 -11.93 1.32 10.53
CA TYR A 386 -12.10 0.50 9.34
C TYR A 386 -11.61 1.29 8.13
N TYR A 387 -10.78 0.66 7.32
CA TYR A 387 -10.21 1.21 6.10
C TYR A 387 -10.32 0.14 5.02
N GLU A 388 -10.95 0.48 3.90
CA GLU A 388 -11.10 -0.48 2.81
C GLU A 388 -9.73 -0.79 2.17
N CYS A 389 -9.32 -2.05 2.21
CA CYS A 389 -8.19 -2.58 1.45
C CYS A 389 -8.72 -3.19 0.15
N VAL A 390 -8.47 -2.53 -0.97
CA VAL A 390 -8.97 -2.97 -2.27
C VAL A 390 -8.01 -4.01 -2.88
N GLY A 391 -8.56 -5.14 -3.33
CA GLY A 391 -7.80 -6.20 -3.99
C GLY A 391 -6.86 -6.95 -3.04
N GLN A 392 -5.63 -7.17 -3.49
CA GLN A 392 -4.56 -7.81 -2.70
C GLN A 392 -3.48 -6.85 -2.20
N GLY A 393 -3.56 -5.58 -2.61
CA GLY A 393 -2.72 -4.50 -2.13
C GLY A 393 -1.64 -4.00 -3.10
N GLN A 394 -1.30 -4.79 -4.13
CA GLN A 394 -0.25 -4.46 -5.09
C GLN A 394 -0.57 -3.20 -5.90
N ARG A 395 -1.85 -2.84 -6.05
CA ARG A 395 -2.21 -1.56 -6.68
C ARG A 395 -1.68 -0.33 -5.93
N TYR A 396 -1.51 -0.39 -4.60
CA TYR A 396 -1.04 0.75 -3.82
C TYR A 396 0.47 0.99 -4.01
N GLU A 397 1.27 -0.08 -4.05
CA GLU A 397 2.71 0.01 -4.36
C GLU A 397 2.93 0.36 -5.84
N ALA A 398 2.16 -0.20 -6.78
CA ALA A 398 2.25 0.19 -8.19
C ALA A 398 1.90 1.69 -8.38
N PHE A 399 0.87 2.17 -7.68
CA PHE A 399 0.52 3.59 -7.68
C PHE A 399 1.64 4.47 -7.12
N GLU A 400 2.22 4.11 -5.98
CA GLU A 400 3.34 4.84 -5.38
C GLU A 400 4.55 4.85 -6.33
N PHE A 401 4.84 3.74 -6.97
CA PHE A 401 5.94 3.61 -7.93
C PHE A 401 5.75 4.55 -9.12
N VAL A 402 4.56 4.55 -9.74
CA VAL A 402 4.18 5.49 -10.81
C VAL A 402 4.27 6.94 -10.34
N ARG A 403 3.82 7.23 -9.12
CA ARG A 403 3.90 8.57 -8.53
C ARG A 403 5.34 9.05 -8.42
N LEU A 404 6.25 8.21 -7.93
CA LEU A 404 7.68 8.55 -7.79
C LEU A 404 8.33 8.77 -9.15
N ILE A 405 8.03 7.93 -10.15
CA ILE A 405 8.57 8.08 -11.52
C ILE A 405 8.10 9.39 -12.15
N SER A 406 6.83 9.74 -11.95
CA SER A 406 6.20 10.94 -12.53
C SER A 406 6.65 12.25 -11.88
N GLN A 407 7.37 12.21 -10.76
CA GLN A 407 7.88 13.38 -10.06
C GLN A 407 9.30 13.75 -10.52
N ASN A 408 9.65 15.03 -10.41
CA ASN A 408 11.04 15.46 -10.57
C ASN A 408 11.92 14.72 -9.55
N PRO A 409 13.14 14.29 -9.93
CA PRO A 409 14.04 13.57 -9.03
C PRO A 409 14.24 14.24 -7.66
N SER A 410 14.30 15.58 -7.61
CA SER A 410 14.46 16.36 -6.37
C SER A 410 13.27 16.30 -5.41
N ASP A 411 12.08 15.96 -5.91
CA ASP A 411 10.82 16.02 -5.18
C ASP A 411 10.35 14.61 -4.74
N ARG A 412 11.12 13.57 -5.08
CA ARG A 412 10.80 12.18 -4.78
C ARG A 412 11.02 11.90 -3.29
N ILE A 413 9.91 11.88 -2.55
CA ILE A 413 9.89 11.43 -1.17
C ILE A 413 9.11 10.12 -1.12
N PRO A 414 9.78 8.96 -0.96
CA PRO A 414 9.11 7.67 -0.87
C PRO A 414 8.47 7.51 0.52
N LEU A 415 7.31 6.86 0.57
CA LEU A 415 6.68 6.50 1.84
C LEU A 415 7.48 5.47 2.64
N HIS A 416 8.16 4.55 1.95
CA HIS A 416 9.12 3.62 2.54
C HIS A 416 10.54 4.17 2.31
N THR A 417 11.22 4.57 3.39
CA THR A 417 12.49 5.29 3.23
C THR A 417 13.67 4.32 3.06
N ARG A 418 14.79 4.81 2.52
CA ARG A 418 16.01 4.00 2.37
C ARG A 418 16.58 3.59 3.72
N GLU A 419 16.38 4.38 4.76
CA GLU A 419 16.77 4.05 6.13
C GLU A 419 15.94 2.89 6.68
N GLU A 420 14.63 2.86 6.38
CA GLU A 420 13.78 1.72 6.75
C GLU A 420 14.22 0.45 6.00
N VAL A 421 14.46 0.53 4.69
CA VAL A 421 14.98 -0.58 3.87
C VAL A 421 16.34 -1.06 4.40
N ARG A 422 17.24 -0.14 4.79
CA ARG A 422 18.55 -0.48 5.37
C ARG A 422 18.40 -1.27 6.66
N ALA A 423 17.57 -0.79 7.58
CA ALA A 423 17.39 -1.43 8.87
C ALA A 423 16.90 -2.87 8.72
N VAL A 424 16.01 -3.13 7.75
CA VAL A 424 15.59 -4.52 7.42
C VAL A 424 16.73 -5.30 6.76
N THR A 425 17.44 -4.69 5.81
CA THR A 425 18.57 -5.32 5.10
C THR A 425 19.66 -5.77 6.06
N GLU A 426 20.00 -4.97 7.07
CA GLU A 426 20.97 -5.33 8.11
C GLU A 426 20.50 -6.52 8.96
N LEU A 427 19.19 -6.61 9.25
CA LEU A 427 18.61 -7.77 9.94
C LEU A 427 18.64 -9.03 9.07
N VAL A 428 18.34 -8.90 7.76
CA VAL A 428 18.44 -10.00 6.79
C VAL A 428 19.89 -10.47 6.67
N GLU A 429 20.85 -9.54 6.57
CA GLU A 429 22.28 -9.83 6.49
C GLU A 429 22.78 -10.56 7.74
N ARG A 430 22.35 -10.10 8.93
CA ARG A 430 22.67 -10.77 10.20
C ARG A 430 22.07 -12.17 10.28
N PHE A 431 20.81 -12.34 9.91
CA PHE A 431 20.17 -13.65 9.81
C PHE A 431 20.92 -14.57 8.83
N HIS A 432 21.27 -14.07 7.65
CA HIS A 432 22.01 -14.79 6.61
C HIS A 432 23.42 -15.23 7.07
N SER A 433 24.06 -14.45 7.94
CA SER A 433 25.39 -14.77 8.50
C SER A 433 25.39 -15.98 9.45
N GLY A 434 24.20 -16.45 9.87
CA GLY A 434 24.04 -17.57 10.80
C GLY A 434 24.15 -17.17 12.28
N ASP A 435 24.11 -15.87 12.61
CA ASP A 435 24.00 -15.39 13.99
C ASP A 435 22.59 -15.62 14.55
N VAL A 436 22.25 -16.90 14.75
CA VAL A 436 20.92 -17.36 15.18
C VAL A 436 21.04 -18.47 16.24
N ALA A 437 20.14 -18.47 17.21
CA ALA A 437 19.94 -19.61 18.11
C ALA A 437 19.00 -20.63 17.44
N THR A 438 19.32 -21.93 17.49
CA THR A 438 18.49 -22.98 16.86
C THR A 438 17.73 -23.81 17.87
N LEU A 439 16.43 -24.00 17.64
CA LEU A 439 15.55 -24.85 18.43
C LEU A 439 15.90 -26.34 18.23
N GLY A 440 16.24 -27.05 19.30
CA GLY A 440 16.45 -28.50 19.31
C GLY A 440 17.92 -28.94 19.37
N CYS A 441 18.88 -28.02 19.50
CA CYS A 441 20.31 -28.34 19.59
C CYS A 441 20.85 -28.18 21.03
N GLY A 442 20.89 -29.27 21.82
CA GLY A 442 21.66 -29.35 23.09
C GLY A 442 21.37 -28.25 24.15
N PRO A 443 22.12 -28.19 25.27
CA PRO A 443 21.83 -27.24 26.33
C PRO A 443 22.11 -25.80 25.87
N TYR A 444 21.08 -24.95 25.90
CA TYR A 444 21.20 -23.51 25.65
C TYR A 444 21.97 -22.84 26.78
N VAL A 445 22.94 -22.00 26.42
CA VAL A 445 23.53 -21.03 27.33
C VAL A 445 23.12 -19.64 26.84
N PHE A 446 22.21 -18.99 27.55
CA PHE A 446 21.98 -17.56 27.39
C PHE A 446 23.07 -16.79 28.17
N GLY A 447 23.80 -15.90 27.49
CA GLY A 447 24.63 -14.88 28.12
C GLY A 447 25.84 -15.40 28.92
N GLY A 448 26.87 -15.91 28.24
CA GLY A 448 28.24 -15.99 28.77
C GLY A 448 28.49 -16.83 30.05
N GLY A 449 27.50 -17.58 30.55
CA GLY A 449 27.66 -18.49 31.69
C GLY A 449 28.26 -19.84 31.28
N GLU A 450 29.05 -20.47 32.15
CA GLU A 450 29.61 -21.81 31.87
C GLU A 450 28.53 -22.85 31.59
N LYS A 451 28.85 -23.80 30.70
CA LYS A 451 28.06 -25.02 30.45
C LYS A 451 27.68 -25.67 31.77
N VAL A 452 26.38 -25.84 32.03
CA VAL A 452 25.92 -26.77 33.06
C VAL A 452 26.04 -28.17 32.48
N ASP A 453 26.98 -28.95 33.02
CA ASP A 453 27.20 -30.35 32.68
C ASP A 453 26.07 -31.21 33.28
N ASP A 454 25.43 -32.03 32.46
CA ASP A 454 24.29 -32.88 32.85
C ASP A 454 24.73 -33.91 33.91
N ARG A 455 24.01 -33.96 35.02
CA ARG A 455 23.95 -35.13 35.92
C ARG A 455 22.52 -35.52 36.21
#